data_AF-S9VID1-F1
#
_entry.id   AF-S9VID1-F1
#
_cell.length_a   1.000
_cell.length_b   1.000
_cell.length_c   1.000
_cell.angle_alpha   90.00
_cell.angle_beta   90.00
_cell.angle_gamma   90.00
#
_symmetry.space_group_name_H-M   'P 1'
#
loop_
_entity.id
_entity.type
_entity.pdbx_description
1 polymer ?
#
loop_
_entity_poly.entity_id
_entity_poly.type
_entity_poly.pdbx_seq_one_letter_code
_entity_poly.pdbx_strand_id
1 'polypeptide(L)'
;MKRFTAFLACVLAFLSLAATFASAQKSLECDNVWSGPSNSNDLFDCLKDTDRIRSQWQYYLWPGFSVIILLFIVFGITIVCCYRCCCCCCCTYCCVECVNPQEEAHRASARCSLWLWVIFALLWAMGTCVVIILGADALMKAARSAINDMEANSLQYINNTKVTVDALLADASAHNTNVDLSIMDDIITEFGGILSTIKGYFTYFQTVRIVTYCVGAVGVALMLLVAVFAACRAGSGCSVCFSFLYGLFAFAFSLCAIALTVVVYVLTASCGEVHLQFTRDPGILQWFVVPWCEDTFNLTSLHVQLKESVVNASESACAELLTYCDATDETYDASSDDKRNRIFMCGRAITKKTECMDLDTVVEVINATYAKPVLTNMLCVNAQLTNNELHTCTLERCATDCVNYDTPSIQAKSWSTSVVNSAAFAENATRAFSLVEPILSCQYIVDNLASNFENPFISGGKNCSALRSSSIMLATGFFVGALMFIAGIYVLHRGSWIWPENRGEDMRDK
;
A
#
# COMPACT_ATOMS: atom_id res chain seq x y z
N MET A 1 37.02 26.80 17.93
CA MET A 1 36.85 26.71 16.46
C MET A 1 37.07 25.29 15.92
N LYS A 2 38.25 24.66 16.03
CA LYS A 2 38.52 23.30 15.50
C LYS A 2 37.52 22.19 15.92
N ARG A 3 37.04 22.21 17.17
CA ARG A 3 36.03 21.25 17.68
C ARG A 3 34.63 21.50 17.11
N PHE A 4 34.28 22.75 16.81
CA PHE A 4 32.99 23.14 16.23
C PHE A 4 32.92 22.77 14.75
N THR A 5 34.00 23.01 14.00
CA THR A 5 34.11 22.62 12.58
C THR A 5 34.11 21.10 12.41
N ALA A 6 34.76 20.35 13.31
CA ALA A 6 34.70 18.89 13.31
C ALA A 6 33.28 18.36 13.61
N PHE A 7 32.59 18.94 14.60
CA PHE A 7 31.19 18.59 14.89
C PHE A 7 30.26 18.87 13.69
N LEU A 8 30.38 20.06 13.09
CA LEU A 8 29.59 20.44 11.91
C LEU A 8 29.85 19.50 10.73
N ALA A 9 31.11 19.16 10.46
CA ALA A 9 31.49 18.22 9.41
C ALA A 9 30.92 16.81 9.66
N CYS A 10 30.97 16.32 10.91
CA CYS A 10 30.37 15.04 11.27
C CYS A 10 28.86 15.03 11.08
N VAL A 11 28.14 16.10 11.47
CA VAL A 11 26.69 16.12 11.27
C VAL A 11 26.31 16.31 9.80
N LEU A 12 27.04 17.11 9.03
CA LEU A 12 26.79 17.23 7.59
C LEU A 12 27.07 15.91 6.85
N ALA A 13 28.14 15.20 7.20
CA ALA A 13 28.39 13.85 6.70
C ALA A 13 27.26 12.89 7.09
N PHE A 14 26.77 12.97 8.33
CA PHE A 14 25.65 12.15 8.80
C PHE A 14 24.32 12.47 8.09
N LEU A 15 24.02 13.75 7.82
CA LEU A 15 22.84 14.16 7.06
C LEU A 15 22.92 13.73 5.58
N SER A 16 24.12 13.69 4.99
CA SER A 16 24.31 13.19 3.63
C SER A 16 24.04 11.69 3.50
N LEU A 17 24.31 10.91 4.56
CA LEU A 17 23.94 9.50 4.63
C LEU A 17 22.42 9.31 4.64
N ALA A 18 21.65 10.17 5.34
CA ALA A 18 20.19 10.11 5.36
C ALA A 18 19.57 10.19 3.94
N ALA A 19 20.13 11.05 3.08
CA ALA A 19 19.67 11.22 1.71
C ALA A 19 19.90 9.95 0.86
N THR A 20 21.03 9.26 1.06
CA THR A 20 21.31 7.99 0.36
C THR A 20 20.42 6.84 0.82
N PHE A 21 19.98 6.84 2.09
CA PHE A 21 19.01 5.86 2.58
C PHE A 21 17.59 6.13 2.09
N ALA A 22 17.24 7.39 1.81
CA ALA A 22 15.94 7.77 1.29
C ALA A 22 15.67 7.31 -0.15
N SER A 23 16.71 6.96 -0.92
CA SER A 23 16.58 6.44 -2.27
C SER A 23 16.71 4.92 -2.38
N ALA A 24 17.24 4.23 -1.37
CA ALA A 24 17.49 2.79 -1.44
C ALA A 24 16.20 1.95 -1.27
N GLN A 25 15.95 1.02 -2.21
CA GLN A 25 14.95 -0.04 -2.08
C GLN A 25 15.67 -1.35 -1.74
N LYS A 26 15.19 -2.09 -0.73
CA LYS A 26 15.69 -3.41 -0.36
C LYS A 26 14.56 -4.26 0.20
N SER A 27 14.65 -5.57 0.04
CA SER A 27 13.70 -6.56 0.55
C SER A 27 14.21 -7.21 1.84
N LEU A 28 13.38 -8.10 2.41
CA LEU A 28 13.71 -8.92 3.56
C LEU A 28 14.47 -10.20 3.20
N GLU A 29 14.77 -10.44 1.92
CA GLU A 29 15.61 -11.57 1.43
C GLU A 29 15.21 -12.91 2.10
N CYS A 30 13.91 -13.16 2.26
CA CYS A 30 13.39 -14.37 2.91
C CYS A 30 13.71 -15.65 2.13
N ASP A 31 14.15 -15.51 0.89
CA ASP A 31 14.65 -16.58 0.02
C ASP A 31 15.92 -17.27 0.57
N ASN A 32 16.67 -16.59 1.43
CA ASN A 32 17.84 -17.19 2.10
C ASN A 32 17.47 -18.14 3.25
N VAL A 33 16.24 -18.04 3.76
CA VAL A 33 15.78 -18.78 4.96
C VAL A 33 14.75 -19.84 4.60
N TRP A 34 13.81 -19.51 3.73
CA TRP A 34 12.75 -20.42 3.32
C TRP A 34 13.21 -21.29 2.15
N SER A 35 12.75 -22.54 2.12
CA SER A 35 13.06 -23.46 1.01
C SER A 35 12.13 -23.29 -0.19
N GLY A 36 11.06 -22.49 -0.05
CA GLY A 36 10.08 -22.23 -1.10
C GLY A 36 8.78 -21.60 -0.58
N PRO A 37 7.78 -21.43 -1.47
CA PRO A 37 6.50 -20.84 -1.12
C PRO A 37 5.67 -21.76 -0.22
N SER A 38 5.19 -21.23 0.91
CA SER A 38 4.29 -21.92 1.84
C SER A 38 3.59 -20.93 2.78
N ASN A 39 2.32 -21.19 3.10
CA ASN A 39 1.58 -20.46 4.12
C ASN A 39 2.09 -20.74 5.56
N SER A 40 2.88 -21.79 5.74
CA SER A 40 3.41 -22.24 7.04
C SER A 40 4.78 -21.63 7.35
N ASN A 41 5.33 -20.86 6.41
CA ASN A 41 6.58 -20.14 6.58
C ASN A 41 6.46 -19.14 7.74
N ASP A 42 7.37 -19.23 8.72
CA ASP A 42 7.39 -18.28 9.83
C ASP A 42 8.07 -16.97 9.40
N LEU A 43 7.29 -15.89 9.43
CA LEU A 43 7.76 -14.52 9.19
C LEU A 43 8.89 -14.14 10.16
N PHE A 44 8.87 -14.65 11.39
CA PHE A 44 9.90 -14.33 12.39
C PHE A 44 11.27 -14.90 12.02
N ASP A 45 11.33 -16.03 11.32
CA ASP A 45 12.61 -16.62 10.91
C ASP A 45 13.30 -15.73 9.87
N CYS A 46 12.55 -15.21 8.90
CA CYS A 46 13.07 -14.23 7.95
C CYS A 46 13.51 -12.91 8.62
N LEU A 47 12.72 -12.42 9.59
CA LEU A 47 13.06 -11.20 10.32
C LEU A 47 14.33 -11.34 11.17
N LYS A 48 14.63 -12.55 11.66
CA LYS A 48 15.78 -12.84 12.53
C LYS A 48 17.05 -13.29 11.80
N ASP A 49 17.03 -13.40 10.47
CA ASP A 49 18.21 -13.84 9.72
C ASP A 49 19.44 -12.96 9.99
N THR A 50 20.41 -13.54 10.68
CA THR A 50 21.64 -12.86 11.09
C THR A 50 22.59 -12.60 9.95
N ASP A 51 22.56 -13.40 8.87
CA ASP A 51 23.45 -13.23 7.73
C ASP A 51 23.01 -12.04 6.88
N ARG A 52 21.70 -11.89 6.67
CA ARG A 52 21.10 -10.68 6.12
C ARG A 52 21.35 -9.44 6.98
N ILE A 53 21.14 -9.52 8.30
CA ILE A 53 21.41 -8.39 9.20
C ILE A 53 22.89 -7.96 9.10
N ARG A 54 23.81 -8.91 8.98
CA ARG A 54 25.24 -8.64 8.79
C ARG A 54 25.54 -8.05 7.41
N SER A 55 24.95 -8.57 6.34
CA SER A 55 25.17 -8.05 4.98
C SER A 55 24.61 -6.64 4.80
N GLN A 56 23.55 -6.30 5.55
CA GLN A 56 22.86 -5.02 5.52
C GLN A 56 23.28 -4.06 6.66
N TRP A 57 24.46 -4.24 7.27
CA TRP A 57 24.95 -3.46 8.42
C TRP A 57 24.85 -1.93 8.25
N GLN A 58 24.96 -1.43 7.01
CA GLN A 58 24.91 -0.01 6.69
C GLN A 58 23.59 0.64 7.11
N TYR A 59 22.46 -0.08 7.05
CA TYR A 59 21.15 0.42 7.48
C TYR A 59 21.03 0.50 8.99
N TYR A 60 21.79 -0.32 9.71
CA TYR A 60 21.86 -0.29 11.17
C TYR A 60 22.81 0.78 11.71
N LEU A 61 23.55 1.49 10.85
CA LEU A 61 24.36 2.63 11.28
C LEU A 61 23.51 3.74 11.89
N TRP A 62 22.43 4.14 11.23
CA TRP A 62 21.54 5.19 11.72
C TRP A 62 20.92 4.90 13.11
N PRO A 63 20.30 3.73 13.36
CA PRO A 63 19.84 3.38 14.69
C PRO A 63 21.01 3.17 15.65
N GLY A 64 22.14 2.63 15.20
CA GLY A 64 23.35 2.47 16.01
C GLY A 64 23.87 3.81 16.56
N PHE A 65 23.95 4.85 15.73
CA PHE A 65 24.31 6.21 16.18
C PHE A 65 23.26 6.81 17.10
N SER A 66 21.98 6.57 16.84
CA SER A 66 20.89 7.01 17.73
C SER A 66 20.99 6.36 19.12
N VAL A 67 21.35 5.06 19.16
CA VAL A 67 21.61 4.33 20.42
C VAL A 67 22.87 4.85 21.10
N ILE A 68 23.96 5.13 20.38
CA ILE A 68 25.17 5.73 20.96
C ILE A 68 24.85 7.08 21.60
N ILE A 69 24.05 7.92 20.94
CA ILE A 69 23.59 9.19 21.50
C ILE A 69 22.75 8.96 22.75
N LEU A 70 21.82 8.01 22.73
CA LEU A 70 21.02 7.64 23.91
C LEU A 70 21.92 7.24 25.08
N LEU A 71 22.91 6.36 24.86
CA LEU A 71 23.87 5.94 25.87
C LEU A 71 24.70 7.13 26.37
N PHE A 72 25.13 8.01 25.48
CA PHE A 72 25.85 9.23 25.85
C PHE A 72 24.98 10.19 26.68
N ILE A 73 23.69 10.29 26.40
CA ILE A 73 22.73 11.08 27.21
C ILE A 73 22.58 10.44 28.59
N VAL A 74 22.31 9.13 28.66
CA VAL A 74 22.12 8.41 29.93
C VAL A 74 23.37 8.49 30.80
N PHE A 75 24.53 8.06 30.29
CA PHE A 75 25.77 8.07 31.07
C PHE A 75 26.34 9.47 31.26
N GLY A 76 26.28 10.32 30.23
CA GLY A 76 26.83 11.68 30.27
C GLY A 76 26.09 12.58 31.26
N ILE A 77 24.76 12.51 31.32
CA ILE A 77 23.98 13.26 32.32
C ILE A 77 24.24 12.71 33.72
N THR A 78 24.27 11.39 33.91
CA THR A 78 24.59 10.80 35.23
C THR A 78 25.97 11.23 35.72
N ILE A 79 26.98 11.18 34.85
CA ILE A 79 28.33 11.66 35.13
C ILE A 79 28.30 13.14 35.53
N VAL A 80 27.73 14.01 34.69
CA VAL A 80 27.72 15.47 34.92
C VAL A 80 26.93 15.85 36.17
N CYS A 81 25.83 15.16 36.46
CA CYS A 81 25.03 15.34 37.68
C CYS A 81 25.77 14.82 38.92
N CYS A 82 26.40 13.65 38.88
CA CYS A 82 27.19 13.11 40.00
C CYS A 82 28.40 14.02 40.34
N TYR A 83 29.12 14.51 39.32
CA TYR A 83 30.26 15.41 39.51
C TYR A 83 29.88 16.78 40.11
N ARG A 84 28.62 17.23 39.96
CA ARG A 84 28.11 18.50 40.51
C ARG A 84 27.36 18.32 41.84
N CYS A 85 26.72 17.17 42.05
CA CYS A 85 25.89 16.86 43.22
C CYS A 85 26.68 16.25 44.38
N CYS A 86 27.92 15.78 44.16
CA CYS A 86 28.89 15.50 45.23
C CYS A 86 29.43 16.78 45.91
N CYS A 87 28.52 17.66 46.31
CA CYS A 87 28.76 18.73 47.30
C CYS A 87 28.92 18.18 48.73
N CYS A 88 28.82 16.86 48.93
CA CYS A 88 29.22 16.22 50.18
C CYS A 88 30.57 15.51 49.99
N CYS A 89 31.62 16.19 50.44
CA CYS A 89 32.90 15.66 50.89
C CYS A 89 33.81 14.98 49.83
N CYS A 90 34.91 15.67 49.49
CA CYS A 90 36.25 15.13 49.14
C CYS A 90 36.88 15.50 47.78
N CYS A 91 36.25 16.27 46.87
CA CYS A 91 36.86 16.56 45.56
C CYS A 91 36.79 18.02 45.09
N THR A 92 36.80 18.99 46.01
CA THR A 92 36.69 20.42 45.67
C THR A 92 37.95 20.99 44.98
N TYR A 93 39.13 20.39 45.16
CA TYR A 93 40.39 20.95 44.65
C TYR A 93 40.80 20.43 43.25
N CYS A 94 40.59 19.15 42.92
CA CYS A 94 41.01 18.59 41.62
C CYS A 94 40.15 19.01 40.42
N CYS A 95 38.94 19.55 40.64
CA CYS A 95 38.01 19.88 39.57
C CYS A 95 38.05 21.36 39.12
N VAL A 96 38.66 22.24 39.91
CA VAL A 96 38.71 23.68 39.61
C VAL A 96 39.71 23.97 38.48
N GLU A 97 40.81 23.22 38.37
CA GLU A 97 41.86 23.46 37.37
C GLU A 97 41.50 23.00 35.95
N CYS A 98 40.69 21.96 35.78
CA CYS A 98 40.31 21.48 34.45
C CYS A 98 39.23 22.33 33.76
N VAL A 99 38.55 23.23 34.49
CA VAL A 99 37.36 23.96 34.00
C VAL A 99 37.53 25.48 34.05
N ASN A 100 38.49 26.00 34.82
CA ASN A 100 38.70 27.44 34.98
C ASN A 100 39.79 27.94 33.99
N PRO A 101 39.45 28.71 32.94
CA PRO A 101 40.49 29.36 32.15
C PRO A 101 41.21 30.38 33.04
N GLN A 102 42.50 30.17 33.29
CA GLN A 102 43.31 30.92 34.26
C GLN A 102 43.61 32.39 33.89
N GLU A 103 43.09 32.95 32.79
CA GLU A 103 43.35 34.35 32.40
C GLU A 103 42.14 35.06 31.79
N GLU A 104 41.97 36.35 32.12
CA GLU A 104 40.85 37.21 31.68
C GLU A 104 40.76 37.38 30.15
N ALA A 105 41.91 37.36 29.45
CA ALA A 105 41.98 37.49 27.98
C ALA A 105 41.32 36.31 27.23
N HIS A 106 41.31 35.12 27.82
CA HIS A 106 40.67 33.93 27.23
C HIS A 106 39.16 33.87 27.46
N ARG A 107 38.63 34.71 28.37
CA ARG A 107 37.21 34.71 28.76
C ARG A 107 36.31 35.35 27.70
N ALA A 108 36.75 36.44 27.06
CA ALA A 108 36.00 37.12 26.00
C ALA A 108 35.85 36.23 24.74
N SER A 109 36.94 35.58 24.31
CA SER A 109 36.91 34.61 23.20
C SER A 109 36.02 33.39 23.51
N ALA A 110 36.05 32.91 24.76
CA ALA A 110 35.19 31.82 25.20
C ALA A 110 33.69 32.21 25.25
N ARG A 111 33.37 33.44 25.66
CA ARG A 111 32.00 34.00 25.61
C ARG A 111 31.50 34.12 24.17
N CYS A 112 32.34 34.62 23.25
CA CYS A 112 32.01 34.69 21.83
C CYS A 112 31.77 33.29 21.23
N SER A 113 32.61 32.32 21.57
CA SER A 113 32.42 30.93 21.13
C SER A 113 31.16 30.29 21.70
N LEU A 114 30.73 30.63 22.91
CA LEU A 114 29.48 30.16 23.50
C LEU A 114 28.24 30.77 22.82
N TRP A 115 28.29 32.06 22.49
CA TRP A 115 27.21 32.71 21.72
C TRP A 115 27.03 32.09 20.33
N LEU A 116 28.10 31.66 19.67
CA LEU A 116 28.01 30.89 18.42
C LEU A 116 27.24 29.56 18.62
N TRP A 117 27.45 28.86 19.73
CA TRP A 117 26.69 27.64 20.05
C TRP A 117 25.21 27.93 20.37
N VAL A 118 24.91 29.06 21.03
CA VAL A 118 23.52 29.50 21.28
C VAL A 118 22.79 29.75 19.96
N ILE A 119 23.39 30.55 19.06
CA ILE A 119 22.81 30.86 17.75
C ILE A 119 22.62 29.58 16.92
N PHE A 120 23.63 28.70 16.93
CA PHE A 120 23.55 27.42 16.25
C PHE A 120 22.42 26.53 16.77
N ALA A 121 22.28 26.40 18.10
CA ALA A 121 21.21 25.63 18.72
C ALA A 121 19.82 26.18 18.38
N LEU A 122 19.65 27.51 18.32
CA LEU A 122 18.40 28.16 17.91
C LEU A 122 18.04 27.91 16.44
N LEU A 123 19.02 28.03 15.53
CA LEU A 123 18.79 27.74 14.11
C LEU A 123 18.40 26.27 13.90
N TRP A 124 19.04 25.36 14.65
CA TRP A 124 18.71 23.94 14.62
C TRP A 124 17.35 23.63 15.26
N ALA A 125 16.95 24.36 16.31
CA ALA A 125 15.61 24.25 16.88
C ALA A 125 14.53 24.60 15.86
N MET A 126 14.71 25.69 15.12
CA MET A 126 13.78 26.05 14.05
C MET A 126 13.76 25.01 12.93
N GLY A 127 14.93 24.56 12.48
CA GLY A 127 15.04 23.54 11.44
C GLY A 127 14.40 22.21 11.84
N THR A 128 14.70 21.69 13.03
CA THR A 128 14.12 20.46 13.56
C THR A 128 12.61 20.55 13.72
N CYS A 129 12.08 21.68 14.21
CA CYS A 129 10.64 21.91 14.32
C CYS A 129 9.96 21.79 12.95
N VAL A 130 10.49 22.47 11.92
CA VAL A 130 9.95 22.41 10.56
C VAL A 130 10.00 20.99 10.00
N VAL A 131 11.14 20.31 10.13
CA VAL A 131 11.35 18.93 9.63
C VAL A 131 10.41 17.93 10.32
N ILE A 132 10.23 18.05 11.63
CA ILE A 132 9.33 17.19 12.42
C ILE A 132 7.86 17.42 12.02
N ILE A 133 7.43 18.68 11.90
CA ILE A 133 6.05 19.05 11.53
C ILE A 133 5.73 18.57 10.11
N LEU A 134 6.57 18.90 9.14
CA LEU A 134 6.37 18.52 7.75
C LEU A 134 6.46 16.99 7.58
N GLY A 135 7.35 16.32 8.33
CA GLY A 135 7.54 14.87 8.24
C GLY A 135 6.33 14.13 8.77
N ALA A 136 5.75 14.61 9.87
CA ALA A 136 4.56 14.02 10.45
C ALA A 136 3.34 14.19 9.54
N ASP A 137 3.12 15.39 9.00
CA ASP A 137 1.98 15.65 8.12
C ASP A 137 2.09 14.88 6.79
N ALA A 138 3.30 14.82 6.21
CA ALA A 138 3.54 14.05 4.98
C ALA A 138 3.38 12.54 5.21
N LEU A 139 3.89 11.99 6.31
CA LEU A 139 3.74 10.57 6.65
C LEU A 139 2.28 10.18 6.80
N MET A 140 1.49 11.00 7.50
CA MET A 140 0.06 10.74 7.72
C MET A 140 -0.75 10.83 6.43
N LYS A 141 -0.45 11.82 5.57
CA LYS A 141 -1.11 11.96 4.27
C LYS A 141 -0.81 10.75 3.39
N ALA A 142 0.45 10.32 3.32
CA ALA A 142 0.85 9.16 2.54
C ALA A 142 0.21 7.86 3.07
N ALA A 143 0.19 7.64 4.39
CA ALA A 143 -0.44 6.47 4.99
C ALA A 143 -1.96 6.42 4.73
N ARG A 144 -2.65 7.55 4.85
CA ARG A 144 -4.09 7.63 4.54
C ARG A 144 -4.38 7.43 3.06
N SER A 145 -3.56 8.01 2.18
CA SER A 145 -3.71 7.80 0.74
C SER A 145 -3.57 6.32 0.41
N ALA A 146 -2.52 5.65 0.91
CA ALA A 146 -2.30 4.23 0.65
C ALA A 146 -3.52 3.36 1.02
N ILE A 147 -4.10 3.57 2.20
CA ILE A 147 -5.27 2.78 2.65
C ILE A 147 -6.51 3.12 1.83
N ASN A 148 -6.77 4.41 1.62
CA ASN A 148 -7.94 4.84 0.85
C ASN A 148 -7.85 4.37 -0.60
N ASP A 149 -6.65 4.37 -1.19
CA ASP A 149 -6.40 3.91 -2.55
C ASP A 149 -6.62 2.38 -2.63
N MET A 150 -6.18 1.60 -1.64
CA MET A 150 -6.50 0.15 -1.57
C MET A 150 -8.00 -0.12 -1.44
N GLU A 151 -8.71 0.63 -0.60
CA GLU A 151 -10.16 0.50 -0.39
C GLU A 151 -10.94 0.90 -1.66
N ALA A 152 -10.64 2.06 -2.23
CA ALA A 152 -11.35 2.63 -3.37
C ALA A 152 -10.96 2.05 -4.73
N ASN A 153 -9.73 1.56 -4.91
CA ASN A 153 -9.29 1.03 -6.21
C ASN A 153 -9.30 -0.50 -6.24
N SER A 154 -8.82 -1.19 -5.19
CA SER A 154 -8.78 -2.66 -5.21
C SER A 154 -10.08 -3.29 -4.75
N LEU A 155 -10.53 -2.98 -3.53
CA LEU A 155 -11.72 -3.64 -2.98
C LEU A 155 -12.99 -3.21 -3.73
N GLN A 156 -13.10 -1.93 -4.08
CA GLN A 156 -14.22 -1.46 -4.88
C GLN A 156 -14.22 -2.06 -6.30
N TYR A 157 -13.04 -2.31 -6.90
CA TYR A 157 -12.97 -2.99 -8.20
C TYR A 157 -13.53 -4.41 -8.12
N ILE A 158 -13.18 -5.17 -7.07
CA ILE A 158 -13.71 -6.53 -6.85
C ILE A 158 -15.23 -6.47 -6.65
N ASN A 159 -15.71 -5.54 -5.83
CA ASN A 159 -17.15 -5.35 -5.59
C ASN A 159 -17.91 -4.96 -6.87
N ASN A 160 -17.38 -4.01 -7.65
CA ASN A 160 -17.98 -3.59 -8.92
C ASN A 160 -17.99 -4.73 -9.95
N THR A 161 -16.93 -5.55 -9.96
CA THR A 161 -16.85 -6.73 -10.82
C THR A 161 -17.94 -7.73 -10.44
N LYS A 162 -18.10 -8.02 -9.14
CA LYS A 162 -19.19 -8.87 -8.64
C LYS A 162 -20.56 -8.37 -9.09
N VAL A 163 -20.88 -7.10 -8.82
CA VAL A 163 -22.18 -6.50 -9.18
C VAL A 163 -22.43 -6.58 -10.69
N THR A 164 -21.38 -6.38 -11.50
CA THR A 164 -21.48 -6.49 -12.97
C THR A 164 -21.74 -7.93 -13.41
N VAL A 165 -21.07 -8.90 -12.79
CA VAL A 165 -21.24 -10.33 -13.08
C VAL A 165 -22.63 -10.81 -12.67
N ASP A 166 -23.11 -10.42 -11.48
CA ASP A 166 -24.48 -10.69 -11.03
C ASP A 166 -25.53 -10.16 -12.02
N ALA A 167 -25.30 -8.95 -12.57
CA ALA A 167 -26.18 -8.37 -13.58
C ALA A 167 -26.14 -9.11 -14.93
N LEU A 168 -24.96 -9.56 -15.37
CA LEU A 168 -24.79 -10.36 -16.58
C LEU A 168 -25.44 -11.75 -16.47
N LEU A 169 -25.45 -12.31 -15.26
CA LEU A 169 -26.00 -13.64 -14.97
C LEU A 169 -27.44 -13.59 -14.39
N ALA A 170 -28.17 -12.47 -14.54
CA ALA A 170 -29.49 -12.31 -13.93
C ALA A 170 -30.51 -13.40 -14.33
N ASP A 171 -30.43 -13.90 -15.57
CA ASP A 171 -31.32 -14.95 -16.10
C ASP A 171 -30.79 -16.38 -15.90
N ALA A 172 -29.79 -16.55 -15.02
CA ALA A 172 -29.08 -17.82 -14.84
C ALA A 172 -30.00 -19.02 -14.54
N SER A 173 -31.03 -18.80 -13.71
CA SER A 173 -32.01 -19.86 -13.38
C SER A 173 -32.78 -20.40 -14.58
N ALA A 174 -33.04 -19.57 -15.61
CA ALA A 174 -33.72 -20.00 -16.84
C ALA A 174 -32.83 -20.88 -17.71
N HIS A 175 -31.51 -20.78 -17.53
CA HIS A 175 -30.48 -21.47 -18.32
C HIS A 175 -29.74 -22.56 -17.53
N ASN A 176 -30.27 -22.98 -16.37
CA ASN A 176 -29.65 -23.95 -15.46
C ASN A 176 -28.20 -23.59 -15.07
N THR A 177 -27.91 -22.30 -14.94
CA THR A 177 -26.63 -21.82 -14.42
C THR A 177 -26.82 -21.36 -12.97
N ASN A 178 -25.84 -21.67 -12.12
CA ASN A 178 -25.78 -21.19 -10.75
C ASN A 178 -24.32 -20.96 -10.40
N VAL A 179 -23.96 -19.70 -10.15
CA VAL A 179 -22.58 -19.30 -9.81
C VAL A 179 -22.63 -18.65 -8.44
N ASP A 180 -21.90 -19.22 -7.49
CA ASP A 180 -21.77 -18.66 -6.15
C ASP A 180 -20.63 -17.63 -6.10
N LEU A 181 -20.98 -16.35 -6.07
CA LEU A 181 -20.03 -15.24 -5.95
C LEU A 181 -19.70 -14.85 -4.50
N SER A 182 -20.16 -15.61 -3.50
CA SER A 182 -19.91 -15.31 -2.07
C SER A 182 -18.43 -15.23 -1.72
N ILE A 183 -17.58 -15.99 -2.41
CA ILE A 183 -16.12 -15.92 -2.21
C ILE A 183 -15.54 -14.53 -2.50
N MET A 184 -16.17 -13.75 -3.40
CA MET A 184 -15.77 -12.36 -3.63
C MET A 184 -16.12 -11.47 -2.43
N ASP A 185 -17.22 -11.75 -1.72
CA ASP A 185 -17.55 -11.07 -0.46
C ASP A 185 -16.58 -11.46 0.65
N ASP A 186 -16.14 -12.72 0.71
CA ASP A 186 -15.15 -13.17 1.67
C ASP A 186 -13.81 -12.44 1.45
N ILE A 187 -13.37 -12.30 0.19
CA ILE A 187 -12.16 -11.53 -0.15
C ILE A 187 -12.31 -10.06 0.29
N ILE A 188 -13.44 -9.43 -0.03
CA ILE A 188 -13.71 -8.03 0.35
C ILE A 188 -13.74 -7.88 1.88
N THR A 189 -14.34 -8.84 2.58
CA THR A 189 -14.51 -8.80 4.04
C THR A 189 -13.19 -9.03 4.76
N GLU A 190 -12.39 -10.01 4.33
CA GLU A 190 -11.11 -10.33 4.96
C GLU A 190 -10.10 -9.21 4.75
N PHE A 191 -9.88 -8.78 3.50
CA PHE A 191 -8.96 -7.67 3.23
C PHE A 191 -9.50 -6.34 3.74
N GLY A 192 -10.82 -6.10 3.68
CA GLY A 192 -11.46 -4.94 4.29
C GLY A 192 -11.32 -4.92 5.81
N GLY A 193 -11.39 -6.08 6.46
CA GLY A 193 -11.14 -6.28 7.88
C GLY A 193 -9.70 -5.91 8.27
N ILE A 194 -8.72 -6.35 7.48
CA ILE A 194 -7.31 -5.97 7.66
C ILE A 194 -7.12 -4.45 7.50
N LEU A 195 -7.64 -3.86 6.42
CA LEU A 195 -7.53 -2.43 6.16
C LEU A 195 -8.23 -1.59 7.24
N SER A 196 -9.41 -2.02 7.71
CA SER A 196 -10.15 -1.32 8.78
C SER A 196 -9.42 -1.41 10.12
N THR A 197 -8.79 -2.55 10.42
CA THR A 197 -7.93 -2.72 11.61
C THR A 197 -6.75 -1.75 11.56
N ILE A 198 -6.06 -1.69 10.41
CA ILE A 198 -4.96 -0.77 10.16
C ILE A 198 -5.43 0.69 10.31
N LYS A 199 -6.56 1.05 9.70
CA LYS A 199 -7.21 2.37 9.81
C LYS A 199 -7.58 2.71 11.25
N GLY A 200 -8.00 1.71 12.04
CA GLY A 200 -8.28 1.81 13.47
C GLY A 200 -7.05 2.19 14.29
N TYR A 201 -5.89 1.59 14.02
CA TYR A 201 -4.61 2.04 14.60
C TYR A 201 -4.22 3.45 14.16
N PHE A 202 -4.67 3.87 12.97
CA PHE A 202 -4.41 5.20 12.44
C PHE A 202 -5.38 6.30 12.90
N THR A 203 -6.42 5.98 13.67
CA THR A 203 -7.25 6.98 14.35
C THR A 203 -6.42 7.86 15.29
N TYR A 204 -5.33 7.33 15.84
CA TYR A 204 -4.37 8.07 16.65
C TYR A 204 -3.52 9.06 15.86
N PHE A 205 -3.53 9.07 14.52
CA PHE A 205 -2.68 9.99 13.75
C PHE A 205 -2.99 11.45 13.96
N GLN A 206 -4.26 11.85 14.16
CA GLN A 206 -4.55 13.24 14.48
C GLN A 206 -3.93 13.63 15.83
N THR A 207 -4.00 12.73 16.80
CA THR A 207 -3.35 12.89 18.11
C THR A 207 -1.83 12.96 17.97
N VAL A 208 -1.22 12.05 17.21
CA VAL A 208 0.22 12.05 16.94
C VAL A 208 0.64 13.34 16.25
N ARG A 209 -0.15 13.87 15.31
CA ARG A 209 0.14 15.17 14.68
C ARG A 209 0.17 16.31 15.67
N ILE A 210 -0.86 16.42 16.50
CA ILE A 210 -0.97 17.47 17.52
C ILE A 210 0.20 17.35 18.50
N VAL A 211 0.48 16.15 19.00
CA VAL A 211 1.62 15.88 19.89
C VAL A 211 2.92 16.29 19.24
N THR A 212 3.12 15.95 17.96
CA THR A 212 4.35 16.26 17.23
C THR A 212 4.53 17.76 17.04
N TYR A 213 3.44 18.51 16.80
CA TYR A 213 3.46 19.97 16.73
C TYR A 213 3.81 20.60 18.08
N CYS A 214 3.21 20.10 19.17
CA CYS A 214 3.51 20.54 20.52
C CYS A 214 4.97 20.26 20.88
N VAL A 215 5.48 19.06 20.57
CA VAL A 215 6.86 18.65 20.86
C VAL A 215 7.86 19.53 20.09
N GLY A 216 7.62 19.82 18.81
CA GLY A 216 8.44 20.73 18.03
C GLY A 216 8.46 22.16 18.59
N ALA A 217 7.28 22.72 18.90
CA ALA A 217 7.15 24.07 19.44
C ALA A 217 7.78 24.22 20.84
N VAL A 218 7.58 23.23 21.72
CA VAL A 218 8.20 23.19 23.06
C VAL A 218 9.72 23.13 22.94
N GLY A 219 10.26 22.37 21.98
CA GLY A 219 11.70 22.34 21.73
C GLY A 219 12.29 23.72 21.39
N VAL A 220 11.62 24.49 20.53
CA VAL A 220 12.03 25.87 20.21
C VAL A 220 11.90 26.78 21.42
N ALA A 221 10.78 26.71 22.15
CA ALA A 221 10.55 27.52 23.34
C ALA A 221 11.61 27.25 24.43
N LEU A 222 11.94 25.98 24.67
CA LEU A 222 13.02 25.60 25.56
C LEU A 222 14.32 26.23 25.07
N MET A 223 14.70 26.08 23.80
CA MET A 223 15.95 26.63 23.28
C MET A 223 16.07 28.15 23.38
N LEU A 224 14.97 28.89 23.26
CA LEU A 224 14.95 30.33 23.52
C LEU A 224 15.35 30.66 24.97
N LEU A 225 15.02 29.81 25.94
CA LEU A 225 15.45 29.99 27.32
C LEU A 225 16.97 29.89 27.46
N VAL A 226 17.69 29.11 26.64
CA VAL A 226 19.17 29.12 26.65
C VAL A 226 19.71 30.51 26.31
N ALA A 227 19.11 31.19 25.34
CA ALA A 227 19.50 32.54 24.95
C ALA A 227 19.20 33.56 26.06
N VAL A 228 18.05 33.42 26.74
CA VAL A 228 17.73 34.23 27.93
C VAL A 228 18.74 33.99 29.05
N PHE A 229 19.11 32.74 29.35
CA PHE A 229 20.13 32.43 30.35
C PHE A 229 21.50 32.99 30.00
N ALA A 230 21.89 32.94 28.73
CA ALA A 230 23.13 33.53 28.23
C ALA A 230 23.12 35.08 28.33
N ALA A 231 21.98 35.72 28.03
CA ALA A 231 21.81 37.17 28.13
C ALA A 231 21.78 37.67 29.59
N CYS A 232 21.04 36.99 30.46
CA CYS A 232 20.91 37.33 31.88
C CYS A 232 22.10 36.90 32.74
N ARG A 233 23.10 36.23 32.15
CA ARG A 233 24.32 35.73 32.83
C ARG A 233 23.99 34.92 34.10
N ALA A 234 22.99 34.06 34.01
CA ALA A 234 22.44 33.36 35.17
C ALA A 234 23.48 32.46 35.87
N GLY A 235 23.40 32.42 37.21
CA GLY A 235 24.30 31.63 38.06
C GLY A 235 24.07 30.12 38.01
N SER A 236 24.86 29.38 38.79
CA SER A 236 24.96 27.91 38.68
C SER A 236 23.71 27.11 39.09
N GLY A 237 22.86 27.63 39.99
CA GLY A 237 21.67 26.92 40.48
C GLY A 237 20.61 26.68 39.40
N CYS A 238 20.20 27.75 38.69
CA CYS A 238 19.18 27.63 37.63
C CYS A 238 19.66 26.81 36.43
N SER A 239 20.96 26.86 36.11
CA SER A 239 21.55 26.11 34.99
C SER A 239 21.45 24.59 35.17
N VAL A 240 21.58 24.08 36.40
CA VAL A 240 21.52 22.64 36.69
C VAL A 240 20.09 22.09 36.55
N CYS A 241 19.08 22.80 37.10
CA CYS A 241 17.68 22.38 36.97
C CYS A 241 17.21 22.34 35.51
N PHE A 242 17.60 23.32 34.70
CA PHE A 242 17.28 23.34 33.28
C PHE A 242 18.08 22.30 32.48
N SER A 243 19.31 21.96 32.88
CA SER A 243 20.08 20.89 32.24
C SER A 243 19.42 19.52 32.43
N PHE A 244 18.80 19.26 33.59
CA PHE A 244 18.01 18.05 33.81
C PHE A 244 16.77 17.99 32.90
N LEU A 245 16.02 19.11 32.81
CA LEU A 245 14.87 19.22 31.92
C LEU A 245 15.26 18.94 30.46
N TYR A 246 16.37 19.53 29.99
CA TYR A 246 16.87 19.32 28.63
C TYR A 246 17.33 17.87 28.42
N GLY A 247 17.86 17.24 29.47
CA GLY A 247 18.20 15.82 29.47
C GLY A 247 17.01 14.90 29.24
N LEU A 248 15.89 15.17 29.90
CA LEU A 248 14.64 14.40 29.70
C LEU A 248 14.13 14.54 28.26
N PHE A 249 14.15 15.74 27.69
CA PHE A 249 13.76 15.95 26.30
C PHE A 249 14.74 15.31 25.33
N ALA A 250 16.06 15.39 25.58
CA ALA A 250 17.07 14.70 24.77
C ALA A 250 16.83 13.18 24.76
N PHE A 251 16.53 12.59 25.92
CA PHE A 251 16.20 11.18 26.06
C PHE A 251 14.94 10.81 25.27
N ALA A 252 13.85 11.57 25.42
CA ALA A 252 12.61 11.34 24.70
C ALA A 252 12.78 11.45 23.16
N PHE A 253 13.49 12.48 22.69
CA PHE A 253 13.77 12.66 21.26
C PHE A 253 14.64 11.52 20.71
N SER A 254 15.63 11.05 21.48
CA SER A 254 16.47 9.93 21.09
C SER A 254 15.68 8.62 21.00
N LEU A 255 14.74 8.36 21.91
CA LEU A 255 13.84 7.21 21.83
C LEU A 255 12.92 7.28 20.61
N CYS A 256 12.33 8.45 20.34
CA CYS A 256 11.51 8.65 19.14
C CYS A 256 12.33 8.43 17.86
N ALA A 257 13.57 8.91 17.81
CA ALA A 257 14.46 8.68 16.67
C ALA A 257 14.70 7.18 16.42
N ILE A 258 14.95 6.39 17.49
CA ILE A 258 15.13 4.93 17.39
C ILE A 258 13.84 4.26 16.87
N ALA A 259 12.69 4.56 17.49
CA ALA A 259 11.41 3.98 17.10
C ALA A 259 11.08 4.27 15.63
N LEU A 260 11.27 5.51 15.17
CA LEU A 260 11.02 5.89 13.79
C LEU A 260 12.02 5.31 12.80
N THR A 261 13.24 5.02 13.25
CA THR A 261 14.22 4.33 12.41
C THR A 261 13.81 2.89 12.15
N VAL A 262 13.20 2.22 13.14
CA VAL A 262 12.60 0.89 12.92
C VAL A 262 11.47 0.98 11.89
N VAL A 263 10.63 2.02 11.97
CA VAL A 263 9.57 2.26 10.97
C VAL A 263 10.15 2.52 9.57
N VAL A 264 11.22 3.32 9.45
CA VAL A 264 11.92 3.54 8.17
C VAL A 264 12.41 2.22 7.57
N TYR A 265 12.99 1.36 8.40
CA TYR A 265 13.46 0.05 7.97
C TYR A 265 12.31 -0.82 7.45
N VAL A 266 11.21 -0.92 8.21
CA VAL A 266 10.02 -1.70 7.81
C VAL A 266 9.43 -1.16 6.50
N LEU A 267 9.31 0.16 6.34
CA LEU A 267 8.79 0.76 5.11
C LEU A 267 9.72 0.50 3.92
N THR A 268 11.03 0.63 4.12
CA THR A 268 12.02 0.36 3.07
C THR A 268 11.96 -1.10 2.61
N ALA A 269 11.90 -2.02 3.57
CA ALA A 269 11.70 -3.45 3.34
C ALA A 269 10.40 -3.72 2.57
N SER A 270 9.28 -3.14 3.01
CA SER A 270 7.98 -3.34 2.36
C SER A 270 7.94 -2.84 0.92
N CYS A 271 8.58 -1.70 0.60
CA CYS A 271 8.72 -1.25 -0.79
C CYS A 271 9.50 -2.26 -1.65
N GLY A 272 10.56 -2.85 -1.09
CA GLY A 272 11.34 -3.89 -1.77
C GLY A 272 10.52 -5.16 -2.02
N GLU A 273 9.72 -5.59 -1.05
CA GLU A 273 8.81 -6.75 -1.20
C GLU A 273 7.79 -6.55 -2.31
N VAL A 274 7.22 -5.34 -2.44
CA VAL A 274 6.31 -5.01 -3.54
C VAL A 274 7.02 -5.11 -4.89
N HIS A 275 8.26 -4.64 -5.00
CA HIS A 275 9.03 -4.79 -6.24
C HIS A 275 9.27 -6.27 -6.61
N LEU A 276 9.60 -7.11 -5.62
CA LEU A 276 9.79 -8.56 -5.83
C LEU A 276 8.50 -9.24 -6.31
N GLN A 277 7.34 -8.84 -5.75
CA GLN A 277 6.05 -9.36 -6.18
C GLN A 277 5.80 -9.11 -7.66
N PHE A 278 6.06 -7.90 -8.15
CA PHE A 278 5.88 -7.53 -9.56
C PHE A 278 6.85 -8.22 -10.52
N THR A 279 8.05 -8.54 -10.05
CA THR A 279 9.06 -9.29 -10.81
C THR A 279 8.90 -10.80 -10.69
N ARG A 280 7.98 -11.27 -9.83
CA ARG A 280 7.77 -12.68 -9.46
C ARG A 280 9.00 -13.33 -8.82
N ASP A 281 9.86 -12.49 -8.24
CA ASP A 281 11.02 -12.91 -7.49
C ASP A 281 10.62 -13.38 -6.08
N PRO A 282 11.42 -14.24 -5.44
CA PRO A 282 11.09 -14.78 -4.14
C PRO A 282 11.10 -13.69 -3.07
N GLY A 283 9.98 -13.55 -2.34
CA GLY A 283 9.76 -12.54 -1.31
C GLY A 283 8.55 -12.90 -0.45
N ILE A 284 8.24 -12.10 0.58
CA ILE A 284 7.13 -12.36 1.50
C ILE A 284 5.79 -12.40 0.77
N LEU A 285 5.56 -11.48 -0.17
CA LEU A 285 4.31 -11.45 -0.91
C LEU A 285 4.13 -12.73 -1.75
N GLN A 286 5.17 -13.14 -2.47
CA GLN A 286 5.12 -14.30 -3.37
C GLN A 286 5.20 -15.65 -2.63
N TRP A 287 5.97 -15.76 -1.55
CA TRP A 287 6.23 -17.03 -0.86
C TRP A 287 5.40 -17.26 0.40
N PHE A 288 4.72 -16.23 0.92
CA PHE A 288 3.85 -16.36 2.09
C PHE A 288 2.43 -15.86 1.80
N VAL A 289 2.25 -14.63 1.30
CA VAL A 289 0.91 -14.04 1.13
C VAL A 289 0.12 -14.71 0.01
N VAL A 290 0.74 -14.99 -1.14
CA VAL A 290 0.08 -15.72 -2.24
C VAL A 290 -0.37 -17.11 -1.80
N PRO A 291 0.47 -17.98 -1.21
CA PRO A 291 0.04 -19.26 -0.65
C PRO A 291 -1.05 -19.13 0.42
N TRP A 292 -0.93 -18.17 1.33
CA TRP A 292 -1.97 -17.92 2.34
C TRP A 292 -3.32 -17.57 1.70
N CYS A 293 -3.33 -16.76 0.64
CA CYS A 293 -4.52 -16.43 -0.11
C CYS A 293 -5.12 -17.68 -0.79
N GLU A 294 -4.28 -18.53 -1.39
CA GLU A 294 -4.73 -19.77 -2.05
C GLU A 294 -5.33 -20.77 -1.06
N ASP A 295 -4.78 -20.85 0.16
CA ASP A 295 -5.30 -21.73 1.21
C ASP A 295 -6.54 -21.18 1.89
N THR A 296 -6.68 -19.85 1.97
CA THR A 296 -7.83 -19.18 2.59
C THR A 296 -9.04 -19.15 1.66
N PHE A 297 -8.83 -18.88 0.37
CA PHE A 297 -9.88 -18.73 -0.62
C PHE A 297 -9.86 -19.88 -1.63
N ASN A 298 -10.92 -20.69 -1.66
CA ASN A 298 -11.09 -21.75 -2.67
C ASN A 298 -11.51 -21.18 -4.04
N LEU A 299 -10.61 -20.44 -4.69
CA LEU A 299 -10.83 -19.85 -6.02
C LEU A 299 -11.02 -20.91 -7.12
N THR A 300 -10.54 -22.14 -6.89
CA THR A 300 -10.71 -23.27 -7.82
C THR A 300 -12.18 -23.64 -8.00
N SER A 301 -12.96 -23.64 -6.91
CA SER A 301 -14.41 -23.92 -6.98
C SER A 301 -15.13 -22.88 -7.83
N LEU A 302 -14.85 -21.60 -7.63
CA LEU A 302 -15.45 -20.52 -8.41
C LEU A 302 -15.07 -20.63 -9.91
N HIS A 303 -13.81 -20.95 -10.20
CA HIS A 303 -13.36 -21.18 -11.58
C HIS A 303 -14.17 -22.29 -12.27
N VAL A 304 -14.34 -23.44 -11.60
CA VAL A 304 -15.12 -24.57 -12.14
C VAL A 304 -16.57 -24.15 -12.39
N GLN A 305 -17.22 -23.49 -11.43
CA GLN A 305 -18.60 -23.04 -11.56
C GLN A 305 -18.80 -22.05 -12.70
N LEU A 306 -17.90 -21.07 -12.87
CA LEU A 306 -17.97 -20.12 -13.98
C LEU A 306 -17.77 -20.80 -15.33
N LYS A 307 -16.81 -21.73 -15.42
CA LYS A 307 -16.59 -22.49 -16.65
C LYS A 307 -17.80 -23.35 -17.01
N GLU A 308 -18.40 -24.02 -16.03
CA GLU A 308 -19.64 -24.77 -16.21
C GLU A 308 -20.80 -23.86 -16.61
N SER A 309 -20.87 -22.64 -16.06
CA SER A 309 -21.88 -21.65 -16.45
C SER A 309 -21.80 -21.28 -17.95
N VAL A 310 -20.59 -21.08 -18.48
CA VAL A 310 -20.37 -20.82 -19.92
C VAL A 310 -20.84 -22.00 -20.76
N VAL A 311 -20.48 -23.23 -20.37
CA VAL A 311 -20.90 -24.45 -21.09
C VAL A 311 -22.42 -24.61 -21.05
N ASN A 312 -23.05 -24.49 -19.87
CA ASN A 312 -24.49 -24.64 -19.71
C ASN A 312 -25.28 -23.57 -20.46
N ALA A 313 -24.81 -22.33 -20.46
CA ALA A 313 -25.41 -21.25 -21.25
C ALA A 313 -25.31 -21.55 -22.76
N SER A 314 -24.15 -22.03 -23.22
CA SER A 314 -23.92 -22.41 -24.62
C SER A 314 -24.79 -23.59 -25.06
N GLU A 315 -24.87 -24.63 -24.23
CA GLU A 315 -25.77 -25.76 -24.45
C GLU A 315 -27.24 -25.33 -24.46
N SER A 316 -27.63 -24.40 -23.57
CA SER A 316 -28.99 -23.88 -23.51
C SER A 316 -29.37 -23.15 -24.79
N ALA A 317 -28.46 -22.33 -25.35
CA ALA A 317 -28.69 -21.64 -26.61
C ALA A 317 -28.91 -22.64 -27.77
N CYS A 318 -28.08 -23.68 -27.86
CA CYS A 318 -28.25 -24.70 -28.89
C CYS A 318 -29.45 -25.62 -28.65
N ALA A 319 -29.82 -25.89 -27.40
CA ALA A 319 -31.06 -26.61 -27.08
C ALA A 319 -32.30 -25.83 -27.53
N GLU A 320 -32.33 -24.51 -27.30
CA GLU A 320 -33.41 -23.65 -27.77
C GLU A 320 -33.45 -23.65 -29.30
N LEU A 321 -32.30 -23.52 -29.97
CA LEU A 321 -32.22 -23.59 -31.44
C LEU A 321 -32.75 -24.92 -32.01
N LEU A 322 -32.37 -26.06 -31.42
CA LEU A 322 -32.78 -27.40 -31.84
C LEU A 322 -34.29 -27.63 -31.73
N THR A 323 -35.02 -26.78 -30.99
CA THR A 323 -36.49 -26.80 -30.95
C THR A 323 -37.11 -26.29 -32.25
N TYR A 324 -36.39 -25.44 -32.99
CA TYR A 324 -36.90 -24.73 -34.17
C TYR A 324 -36.14 -25.05 -35.47
N CYS A 325 -35.13 -25.94 -35.44
CA CYS A 325 -34.33 -26.26 -36.60
C CYS A 325 -34.21 -27.77 -36.89
N ASP A 326 -33.92 -28.10 -38.14
CA ASP A 326 -33.54 -29.45 -38.58
C ASP A 326 -32.14 -29.46 -39.20
N ALA A 327 -31.36 -30.51 -38.92
CA ALA A 327 -29.99 -30.63 -39.41
C ALA A 327 -29.92 -30.91 -40.92
N THR A 328 -30.84 -31.73 -41.45
CA THR A 328 -30.78 -32.22 -42.84
C THR A 328 -32.12 -32.18 -43.57
N ASP A 329 -33.23 -31.92 -42.89
CA ASP A 329 -34.57 -31.97 -43.48
C ASP A 329 -35.03 -30.59 -43.94
N GLU A 330 -34.98 -30.35 -45.25
CA GLU A 330 -35.41 -29.09 -45.87
C GLU A 330 -36.94 -28.95 -45.98
N THR A 331 -37.71 -30.00 -45.67
CA THR A 331 -39.17 -29.99 -45.78
C THR A 331 -39.83 -29.31 -44.57
N TYR A 332 -40.99 -28.71 -44.80
CA TYR A 332 -41.83 -28.15 -43.74
C TYR A 332 -43.24 -28.75 -43.83
N ASP A 333 -43.75 -29.22 -42.69
CA ASP A 333 -45.10 -29.75 -42.57
C ASP A 333 -45.78 -29.20 -41.30
N ALA A 334 -46.76 -28.33 -41.51
CA ALA A 334 -47.52 -27.72 -40.42
C ALA A 334 -48.47 -28.71 -39.71
N SER A 335 -48.75 -29.87 -40.31
CA SER A 335 -49.65 -30.90 -39.77
C SER A 335 -48.95 -31.96 -38.92
N SER A 336 -47.62 -32.05 -39.01
CA SER A 336 -46.79 -32.94 -38.21
C SER A 336 -46.38 -32.28 -36.92
N ASP A 337 -46.72 -32.86 -35.77
CA ASP A 337 -46.33 -32.33 -34.45
C ASP A 337 -44.80 -32.15 -34.32
N ASP A 338 -44.02 -33.05 -34.92
CA ASP A 338 -42.55 -33.03 -34.84
C ASP A 338 -41.89 -31.96 -35.71
N LYS A 339 -42.58 -31.49 -36.77
CA LYS A 339 -42.03 -30.55 -37.77
C LYS A 339 -42.67 -29.17 -37.73
N ARG A 340 -43.81 -29.01 -37.06
CA ARG A 340 -44.59 -27.76 -37.02
C ARG A 340 -43.77 -26.56 -36.57
N ASN A 341 -42.84 -26.75 -35.62
CA ASN A 341 -42.03 -25.66 -35.08
C ASN A 341 -40.64 -25.56 -35.74
N ARG A 342 -40.27 -26.53 -36.59
CA ARG A 342 -38.93 -26.64 -37.18
C ARG A 342 -38.85 -25.93 -38.53
N ILE A 343 -38.76 -24.61 -38.46
CA ILE A 343 -38.79 -23.72 -39.63
C ILE A 343 -37.40 -23.34 -40.16
N PHE A 344 -36.34 -23.67 -39.42
CA PHE A 344 -34.95 -23.38 -39.76
C PHE A 344 -34.16 -24.64 -40.17
N MET A 345 -33.10 -24.43 -40.94
CA MET A 345 -31.98 -25.37 -41.10
C MET A 345 -30.94 -25.06 -40.03
N CYS A 346 -30.54 -26.05 -39.22
CA CYS A 346 -29.56 -25.85 -38.15
C CYS A 346 -28.19 -25.52 -38.76
N GLY A 347 -27.55 -24.44 -38.31
CA GLY A 347 -26.18 -24.15 -38.66
C GLY A 347 -25.22 -25.28 -38.26
N ARG A 348 -24.21 -25.52 -39.08
CA ARG A 348 -23.25 -26.65 -38.94
C ARG A 348 -23.90 -28.04 -38.84
N ALA A 349 -25.19 -28.19 -39.18
CA ALA A 349 -25.95 -29.43 -39.09
C ALA A 349 -25.91 -30.08 -37.69
N ILE A 350 -25.90 -29.26 -36.63
CA ILE A 350 -25.92 -29.76 -35.24
C ILE A 350 -27.15 -30.62 -34.97
N THR A 351 -26.99 -31.66 -34.16
CA THR A 351 -28.08 -32.59 -33.78
C THR A 351 -28.31 -32.67 -32.28
N LYS A 352 -27.32 -32.25 -31.49
CA LYS A 352 -27.34 -32.29 -30.02
C LYS A 352 -26.83 -30.98 -29.44
N LYS A 353 -27.42 -30.58 -28.31
CA LYS A 353 -27.00 -29.38 -27.57
C LYS A 353 -25.53 -29.42 -27.12
N THR A 354 -25.00 -30.60 -26.83
CA THR A 354 -23.61 -30.82 -26.36
C THR A 354 -22.57 -30.53 -27.44
N GLU A 355 -22.98 -30.31 -28.68
CA GLU A 355 -22.09 -29.89 -29.77
C GLU A 355 -21.69 -28.40 -29.63
N CYS A 356 -22.38 -27.64 -28.77
CA CYS A 356 -22.07 -26.23 -28.46
C CYS A 356 -21.48 -26.11 -27.05
N MET A 357 -20.15 -26.27 -26.94
CA MET A 357 -19.45 -26.20 -25.66
C MET A 357 -18.92 -24.80 -25.31
N ASP A 358 -18.86 -23.90 -26.30
CA ASP A 358 -18.29 -22.57 -26.18
C ASP A 358 -19.08 -21.56 -27.02
N LEU A 359 -18.86 -20.27 -26.72
CA LEU A 359 -19.53 -19.15 -27.40
C LEU A 359 -19.20 -19.10 -28.89
N ASP A 360 -17.96 -19.38 -29.29
CA ASP A 360 -17.54 -19.32 -30.69
C ASP A 360 -18.37 -20.30 -31.53
N THR A 361 -18.56 -21.52 -31.02
CA THR A 361 -19.40 -22.53 -31.67
C THR A 361 -20.86 -22.10 -31.73
N VAL A 362 -21.40 -21.49 -30.66
CA VAL A 362 -22.78 -20.97 -30.66
C VAL A 362 -22.95 -19.87 -31.72
N VAL A 363 -22.02 -18.92 -31.79
CA VAL A 363 -22.03 -17.82 -32.76
C VAL A 363 -21.94 -18.35 -34.19
N GLU A 364 -21.07 -19.32 -34.46
CA GLU A 364 -20.97 -19.95 -35.77
C GLU A 364 -22.27 -20.68 -36.17
N VAL A 365 -22.86 -21.44 -35.24
CA VAL A 365 -24.12 -22.15 -35.46
C VAL A 365 -25.27 -21.17 -35.73
N ILE A 366 -25.36 -20.09 -34.97
CA ILE A 366 -26.41 -19.08 -35.15
C ILE A 366 -26.27 -18.36 -36.49
N ASN A 367 -25.06 -17.93 -36.83
CA ASN A 367 -24.78 -17.25 -38.10
C ASN A 367 -25.01 -18.16 -39.31
N ALA A 368 -24.76 -19.47 -39.17
CA ALA A 368 -25.01 -20.46 -40.20
C ALA A 368 -26.46 -20.97 -40.23
N THR A 369 -27.32 -20.56 -39.29
CA THR A 369 -28.74 -20.98 -39.23
C THR A 369 -29.58 -20.08 -40.14
N TYR A 370 -30.38 -20.68 -41.02
CA TYR A 370 -31.24 -19.97 -41.97
C TYR A 370 -32.61 -20.64 -42.10
N ALA A 371 -33.62 -19.88 -42.49
CA ALA A 371 -34.98 -20.40 -42.70
C ALA A 371 -34.99 -21.41 -43.84
N LYS A 372 -35.80 -22.47 -43.72
CA LYS A 372 -35.91 -23.47 -44.79
C LYS A 372 -36.26 -22.79 -46.13
N PRO A 373 -35.70 -23.24 -47.26
CA PRO A 373 -35.89 -22.57 -48.56
C PRO A 373 -37.36 -22.35 -48.94
N VAL A 374 -38.23 -23.33 -48.61
CA VAL A 374 -39.68 -23.28 -48.86
C VAL A 374 -40.37 -22.14 -48.10
N LEU A 375 -39.84 -21.75 -46.94
CA LEU A 375 -40.42 -20.72 -46.05
C LEU A 375 -39.76 -19.35 -46.20
N THR A 376 -38.61 -19.25 -46.86
CA THR A 376 -37.78 -18.03 -46.89
C THR A 376 -38.55 -16.80 -47.40
N ASN A 377 -39.32 -16.95 -48.49
CA ASN A 377 -40.12 -15.87 -49.07
C ASN A 377 -41.37 -15.51 -48.25
N MET A 378 -41.84 -16.44 -47.42
CA MET A 378 -43.00 -16.22 -46.56
C MET A 378 -42.60 -15.50 -45.27
N LEU A 379 -41.47 -15.88 -44.66
CA LEU A 379 -41.09 -15.40 -43.34
C LEU A 379 -40.38 -14.05 -43.35
N CYS A 380 -39.40 -13.85 -44.25
CA CYS A 380 -38.62 -12.62 -44.35
C CYS A 380 -39.22 -11.67 -45.40
N VAL A 381 -40.13 -10.79 -44.99
CA VAL A 381 -40.69 -9.74 -45.85
C VAL A 381 -39.58 -8.71 -46.10
N ASN A 382 -39.12 -8.57 -47.35
CA ASN A 382 -37.96 -7.77 -47.81
C ASN A 382 -36.59 -8.47 -47.89
N ALA A 383 -36.52 -9.80 -48.06
CA ALA A 383 -35.35 -10.41 -48.68
C ALA A 383 -35.24 -9.94 -50.14
N GLN A 384 -34.76 -8.70 -50.34
CA GLN A 384 -34.61 -8.10 -51.65
C GLN A 384 -33.77 -9.03 -52.52
N LEU A 385 -34.34 -9.49 -53.64
CA LEU A 385 -33.57 -10.02 -54.75
C LEU A 385 -32.59 -8.93 -55.21
N THR A 386 -31.37 -8.97 -54.71
CA THR A 386 -30.25 -8.27 -55.31
C THR A 386 -29.51 -9.32 -56.13
N ASN A 387 -29.47 -9.14 -57.46
CA ASN A 387 -28.77 -10.02 -58.40
C ASN A 387 -29.30 -11.46 -58.59
N ASN A 388 -30.62 -11.70 -58.53
CA ASN A 388 -31.22 -13.05 -58.72
C ASN A 388 -30.76 -14.12 -57.70
N GLU A 389 -30.11 -13.73 -56.61
CA GLU A 389 -29.75 -14.63 -55.51
C GLU A 389 -30.72 -14.42 -54.34
N LEU A 390 -31.30 -15.51 -53.85
CA LEU A 390 -32.16 -15.50 -52.67
C LEU A 390 -31.27 -15.26 -51.46
N HIS A 391 -31.29 -14.05 -50.88
CA HIS A 391 -30.62 -13.83 -49.60
C HIS A 391 -31.21 -14.78 -48.56
N THR A 392 -30.38 -15.63 -47.99
CA THR A 392 -30.77 -16.57 -46.93
C THR A 392 -31.37 -15.77 -45.77
N CYS A 393 -32.61 -16.08 -45.39
CA CYS A 393 -33.26 -15.50 -44.22
C CYS A 393 -32.61 -16.10 -42.96
N THR A 394 -31.52 -15.48 -42.50
CA THR A 394 -30.77 -15.95 -41.33
C THR A 394 -31.60 -15.80 -40.05
N LEU A 395 -31.25 -16.58 -39.02
CA LEU A 395 -31.91 -16.55 -37.72
C LEU A 395 -31.94 -15.13 -37.11
N GLU A 396 -30.79 -14.44 -37.11
CA GLU A 396 -30.67 -13.08 -36.58
C GLU A 396 -31.58 -12.09 -37.31
N ARG A 397 -31.59 -12.15 -38.64
CA ARG A 397 -32.47 -11.30 -39.45
C ARG A 397 -33.93 -11.62 -39.21
N CYS A 398 -34.26 -12.89 -38.96
CA CYS A 398 -35.61 -13.29 -38.65
C CYS A 398 -36.09 -12.75 -37.30
N ALA A 399 -35.21 -12.62 -36.30
CA ALA A 399 -35.55 -12.02 -35.01
C ALA A 399 -36.02 -10.56 -35.14
N THR A 400 -35.55 -9.81 -36.13
CA THR A 400 -35.97 -8.42 -36.36
C THR A 400 -37.09 -8.31 -37.40
N ASP A 401 -36.94 -8.99 -38.53
CA ASP A 401 -37.66 -8.71 -39.76
C ASP A 401 -38.75 -9.75 -40.09
N CYS A 402 -38.78 -10.91 -39.43
CA CYS A 402 -39.81 -11.91 -39.72
C CYS A 402 -41.20 -11.52 -39.23
N VAL A 403 -42.20 -12.12 -39.85
CA VAL A 403 -43.62 -11.95 -39.51
C VAL A 403 -44.15 -13.22 -38.82
N ASN A 404 -44.95 -13.04 -37.78
CA ASN A 404 -45.70 -14.13 -37.15
C ASN A 404 -47.02 -14.35 -37.89
N TYR A 405 -47.37 -15.62 -38.10
CA TYR A 405 -48.61 -16.04 -38.75
C TYR A 405 -49.47 -16.84 -37.77
N ASP A 406 -50.78 -16.59 -37.78
CA ASP A 406 -51.74 -17.33 -36.96
C ASP A 406 -52.22 -18.62 -37.66
N THR A 407 -52.27 -18.63 -38.99
CA THR A 407 -52.71 -19.76 -39.81
C THR A 407 -51.86 -19.90 -41.08
N PRO A 408 -50.98 -20.93 -41.17
CA PRO A 408 -50.55 -21.82 -40.09
C PRO A 408 -49.86 -21.06 -38.94
N SER A 409 -49.97 -21.57 -37.71
CA SER A 409 -49.39 -20.91 -36.53
C SER A 409 -47.86 -21.01 -36.56
N ILE A 410 -47.22 -19.99 -37.13
CA ILE A 410 -45.77 -19.88 -37.25
C ILE A 410 -45.34 -18.61 -36.54
N GLN A 411 -44.74 -18.73 -35.38
CA GLN A 411 -44.29 -17.59 -34.58
C GLN A 411 -42.80 -17.32 -34.84
N ALA A 412 -42.42 -17.19 -36.12
CA ALA A 412 -41.03 -17.15 -36.55
C ALA A 412 -40.21 -16.04 -35.89
N LYS A 413 -40.81 -14.85 -35.70
CA LYS A 413 -40.14 -13.74 -35.04
C LYS A 413 -39.87 -14.06 -33.57
N SER A 414 -40.88 -14.55 -32.83
CA SER A 414 -40.71 -14.82 -31.40
C SER A 414 -39.79 -16.02 -31.14
N TRP A 415 -39.85 -17.06 -31.96
CA TRP A 415 -38.93 -18.20 -31.89
C TRP A 415 -37.49 -17.77 -32.16
N SER A 416 -37.26 -16.96 -33.20
CA SER A 416 -35.93 -16.41 -33.50
C SER A 416 -35.42 -15.52 -32.36
N THR A 417 -36.28 -14.65 -31.82
CA THR A 417 -35.96 -13.83 -30.65
C THR A 417 -35.59 -14.69 -29.44
N SER A 418 -36.29 -15.81 -29.19
CA SER A 418 -35.98 -16.74 -28.10
C SER A 418 -34.57 -17.32 -28.22
N VAL A 419 -34.21 -17.80 -29.41
CA VAL A 419 -32.87 -18.35 -29.66
C VAL A 419 -31.79 -17.27 -29.55
N VAL A 420 -32.01 -16.10 -30.16
CA VAL A 420 -31.06 -14.97 -30.08
C VAL A 420 -30.88 -14.51 -28.64
N ASN A 421 -31.93 -14.45 -27.83
CA ASN A 421 -31.83 -14.12 -26.41
C ASN A 421 -31.01 -15.16 -25.62
N SER A 422 -31.21 -16.45 -25.92
CA SER A 422 -30.43 -17.52 -25.28
C SER A 422 -28.95 -17.46 -25.66
N ALA A 423 -28.65 -17.06 -26.90
CA ALA A 423 -27.28 -16.83 -27.36
C ALA A 423 -26.64 -15.61 -26.70
N ALA A 424 -27.39 -14.51 -26.57
CA ALA A 424 -26.96 -13.33 -25.84
C ALA A 424 -26.65 -13.65 -24.36
N PHE A 425 -27.40 -14.57 -23.75
CA PHE A 425 -27.07 -15.07 -22.41
C PHE A 425 -25.74 -15.84 -22.38
N ALA A 426 -25.43 -16.67 -23.38
CA ALA A 426 -24.12 -17.32 -23.50
C ALA A 426 -22.97 -16.32 -23.68
N GLU A 427 -23.19 -15.23 -24.42
CA GLU A 427 -22.25 -14.11 -24.52
C GLU A 427 -22.03 -13.45 -23.15
N ASN A 428 -23.12 -13.14 -22.43
CA ASN A 428 -23.05 -12.55 -21.09
C ASN A 428 -22.31 -13.46 -20.10
N ALA A 429 -22.55 -14.77 -20.13
CA ALA A 429 -21.85 -15.74 -19.29
C ALA A 429 -20.35 -15.80 -19.59
N THR A 430 -19.98 -15.75 -20.87
CA THR A 430 -18.57 -15.70 -21.31
C THR A 430 -17.89 -14.40 -20.85
N ARG A 431 -18.58 -13.27 -21.02
CA ARG A 431 -18.09 -11.96 -20.55
C ARG A 431 -17.94 -11.92 -19.03
N ALA A 432 -18.90 -12.50 -18.30
CA ALA A 432 -18.82 -12.64 -16.85
C ALA A 432 -17.58 -13.43 -16.44
N PHE A 433 -17.29 -14.56 -17.10
CA PHE A 433 -16.07 -15.33 -16.86
C PHE A 433 -14.80 -14.52 -17.13
N SER A 434 -14.69 -13.84 -18.28
CA SER A 434 -13.51 -13.01 -18.59
C SER A 434 -13.28 -11.87 -17.59
N LEU A 435 -14.34 -11.33 -16.98
CA LEU A 435 -14.22 -10.29 -15.96
C LEU A 435 -13.68 -10.83 -14.62
N VAL A 436 -14.06 -12.07 -14.26
CA VAL A 436 -13.64 -12.69 -13.00
C VAL A 436 -12.31 -13.42 -13.12
N GLU A 437 -11.95 -13.89 -14.31
CA GLU A 437 -10.74 -14.68 -14.57
C GLU A 437 -9.47 -14.11 -13.92
N PRO A 438 -9.18 -12.80 -13.97
CA PRO A 438 -8.03 -12.24 -13.26
C PRO A 438 -8.11 -12.44 -11.74
N ILE A 439 -9.30 -12.27 -11.14
CA ILE A 439 -9.55 -12.39 -9.69
C ILE A 439 -9.43 -13.84 -9.21
N LEU A 440 -9.55 -14.83 -10.11
CA LEU A 440 -9.34 -16.25 -9.79
C LEU A 440 -7.87 -16.59 -9.46
N SER A 441 -6.95 -15.64 -9.63
CA SER A 441 -5.56 -15.78 -9.23
C SER A 441 -5.24 -14.93 -8.00
N CYS A 442 -4.79 -15.58 -6.93
CA CYS A 442 -4.26 -14.87 -5.76
C CYS A 442 -3.07 -13.96 -6.10
N GLN A 443 -2.29 -14.28 -7.13
CA GLN A 443 -1.23 -13.38 -7.61
C GLN A 443 -1.80 -12.04 -8.06
N TYR A 444 -2.91 -12.05 -8.81
CA TYR A 444 -3.54 -10.83 -9.27
C TYR A 444 -4.18 -10.04 -8.10
N ILE A 445 -4.81 -10.72 -7.14
CA ILE A 445 -5.38 -10.06 -5.95
C ILE A 445 -4.26 -9.33 -5.19
N VAL A 446 -3.14 -10.01 -4.93
CA VAL A 446 -1.99 -9.45 -4.23
C VAL A 446 -1.35 -8.32 -5.04
N ASP A 447 -1.20 -8.47 -6.36
CA ASP A 447 -0.67 -7.41 -7.24
C ASP A 447 -1.56 -6.17 -7.26
N ASN A 448 -2.88 -6.37 -7.34
CA ASN A 448 -3.85 -5.27 -7.35
C ASN A 448 -3.71 -4.46 -6.04
N LEU A 449 -3.63 -5.14 -4.89
CA LEU A 449 -3.39 -4.49 -3.60
C LEU A 449 -2.01 -3.81 -3.54
N ALA A 450 -0.95 -4.51 -3.96
CA ALA A 450 0.42 -4.02 -3.93
C ALA A 450 0.62 -2.80 -4.86
N SER A 451 -0.06 -2.76 -6.00
CA SER A 451 0.01 -1.66 -6.97
C SER A 451 -0.43 -0.32 -6.40
N ASN A 452 -1.36 -0.33 -5.44
CA ASN A 452 -1.82 0.86 -4.73
C ASN A 452 -0.81 1.34 -3.67
N PHE A 453 0.08 0.45 -3.23
CA PHE A 453 1.19 0.79 -2.35
C PHE A 453 2.39 1.34 -3.14
N GLU A 454 2.79 0.63 -4.18
CA GLU A 454 3.83 1.02 -5.13
C GLU A 454 3.60 0.31 -6.45
N ASN A 455 3.59 1.06 -7.56
CA ASN A 455 3.61 0.48 -8.89
C ASN A 455 4.98 0.79 -9.52
N PRO A 456 5.85 -0.22 -9.74
CA PRO A 456 7.18 -0.01 -10.27
C PRO A 456 7.20 0.33 -11.77
N PHE A 457 6.09 0.07 -12.50
CA PHE A 457 6.00 0.28 -13.95
C PHE A 457 5.29 1.57 -14.35
N ILE A 458 4.55 2.19 -13.43
CA ILE A 458 3.87 3.47 -13.64
C ILE A 458 4.55 4.51 -12.75
N SER A 459 5.02 5.60 -13.36
CA SER A 459 5.48 6.79 -12.63
C SER A 459 4.32 7.41 -11.84
N GLY A 460 4.01 6.84 -10.68
CA GLY A 460 2.74 7.05 -10.00
C GLY A 460 2.56 6.29 -8.68
N GLY A 461 3.40 5.28 -8.39
CA GLY A 461 3.50 4.66 -7.06
C GLY A 461 4.07 5.63 -6.01
N LYS A 462 3.29 6.64 -5.62
CA LYS A 462 3.73 7.73 -4.74
C LYS A 462 3.76 7.32 -3.27
N ASN A 463 2.95 6.33 -2.89
CA ASN A 463 2.65 6.08 -1.48
C ASN A 463 3.84 5.49 -0.73
N CYS A 464 4.52 4.45 -1.25
CA CYS A 464 5.68 3.85 -0.57
C CYS A 464 6.88 4.81 -0.46
N SER A 465 7.22 5.50 -1.56
CA SER A 465 8.30 6.49 -1.57
C SER A 465 8.00 7.70 -0.67
N ALA A 466 6.74 8.17 -0.63
CA ALA A 466 6.31 9.23 0.26
C ALA A 466 6.32 8.80 1.73
N LEU A 467 5.85 7.59 2.05
CA LEU A 467 5.92 7.01 3.40
C LEU A 467 7.37 6.93 3.87
N ARG A 468 8.26 6.33 3.06
CA ARG A 468 9.68 6.17 3.38
C ARG A 468 10.37 7.52 3.61
N SER A 469 10.25 8.44 2.65
CA SER A 469 10.90 9.76 2.74
C SER A 469 10.38 10.58 3.92
N SER A 470 9.09 10.52 4.20
CA SER A 470 8.49 11.22 5.35
C SER A 470 8.96 10.63 6.69
N SER A 471 9.06 9.30 6.80
CA SER A 471 9.60 8.64 7.99
C SER A 471 11.08 8.97 8.22
N ILE A 472 11.89 9.05 7.17
CA ILE A 472 13.30 9.46 7.28
C ILE A 472 13.41 10.91 7.73
N MET A 473 12.56 11.79 7.17
CA MET A 473 12.51 13.19 7.56
C MET A 473 12.17 13.33 9.05
N LEU A 474 11.16 12.59 9.52
CA LEU A 474 10.76 12.57 10.92
C LEU A 474 11.88 12.01 11.83
N ALA A 475 12.47 10.87 11.48
CA ALA A 475 13.57 10.25 12.23
C ALA A 475 14.78 11.19 12.34
N THR A 476 15.11 11.88 11.24
CA THR A 476 16.18 12.90 11.19
C THR A 476 15.85 14.10 12.07
N GLY A 477 14.61 14.59 12.03
CA GLY A 477 14.16 15.68 12.89
C GLY A 477 14.34 15.36 14.38
N PHE A 478 13.93 14.17 14.82
CA PHE A 478 14.10 13.73 16.22
C PHE A 478 15.57 13.49 16.59
N PHE A 479 16.36 12.90 15.71
CA PHE A 479 17.80 12.70 15.93
C PHE A 479 18.54 14.03 16.11
N VAL A 480 18.32 14.97 15.18
CA VAL A 480 18.93 16.30 15.22
C VAL A 480 18.40 17.09 16.43
N GLY A 481 17.13 16.90 16.81
CA GLY A 481 16.56 17.47 18.03
C GLY A 481 17.24 16.95 19.31
N ALA A 482 17.60 15.67 19.38
CA ALA A 482 18.37 15.14 20.52
C ALA A 482 19.76 15.81 20.62
N LEU A 483 20.48 15.94 19.50
CA LEU A 483 21.77 16.65 19.45
C LEU A 483 21.63 18.12 19.86
N MET A 484 20.55 18.76 19.43
CA MET A 484 20.21 20.13 19.81
C MET A 484 20.11 20.25 21.33
N PHE A 485 19.32 19.41 22.02
CA PHE A 485 19.24 19.44 23.48
C PHE A 485 20.58 19.18 24.18
N ILE A 486 21.41 18.28 23.66
CA ILE A 486 22.78 18.04 24.17
C ILE A 486 23.63 19.31 24.05
N ALA A 487 23.56 20.02 22.93
CA ALA A 487 24.25 21.30 22.76
C ALA A 487 23.73 22.36 23.76
N GLY A 488 22.42 22.37 24.06
CA GLY A 488 21.83 23.20 25.11
C GLY A 488 22.40 22.91 26.50
N ILE A 489 22.51 21.63 26.87
CA ILE A 489 23.14 21.19 28.13
C ILE A 489 24.60 21.67 28.18
N TYR A 490 25.36 21.50 27.09
CA TYR A 490 26.74 21.97 27.01
C TYR A 490 26.84 23.49 27.24
N VAL A 491 25.97 24.28 26.59
CA VAL A 491 25.92 25.73 26.72
C VAL A 491 25.56 26.15 28.15
N LEU A 492 24.55 25.55 28.77
CA LEU A 492 24.15 25.82 30.15
C LEU A 492 25.27 25.48 31.15
N HIS A 493 25.89 24.30 31.00
CA HIS A 493 26.97 23.86 31.87
C HIS A 493 28.22 24.72 31.72
N ARG A 494 28.76 24.90 30.50
CA ARG A 494 29.95 25.75 30.28
C ARG A 494 29.66 27.22 30.61
N GLY A 495 28.50 27.71 30.23
CA GLY A 495 28.08 29.08 30.47
C GLY A 495 27.98 29.41 31.96
N SER A 496 27.55 28.47 32.81
CA SER A 496 27.54 28.64 34.26
C SER A 496 28.90 29.00 34.85
N TRP A 497 30.01 28.68 34.15
CA TRP A 497 31.36 29.03 34.58
C TRP A 497 31.91 30.31 33.96
N ILE A 498 31.43 30.69 32.77
CA ILE A 498 32.04 31.70 31.90
C ILE A 498 31.26 33.03 31.90
N TRP A 499 29.94 32.97 32.10
CA TRP A 499 29.08 34.16 32.10
C TRP A 499 29.14 35.02 33.37
N PRO A 500 29.27 34.46 34.60
CA PRO A 500 29.37 35.29 35.80
C PRO A 500 30.60 36.20 35.76
N GLU A 501 30.43 37.45 36.16
CA GLU A 501 31.46 38.49 36.08
C GLU A 501 32.50 38.34 37.20
N ASN A 502 32.07 38.03 38.43
CA ASN A 502 32.93 37.93 39.61
C ASN A 502 32.81 36.56 40.30
N ARG A 503 33.92 35.83 40.39
CA ARG A 503 34.13 34.75 41.38
C ARG A 503 35.38 34.96 42.24
N GLY A 504 36.00 36.14 42.14
CA GLY A 504 37.25 36.49 42.82
C GLY A 504 37.10 36.97 44.27
N GLU A 505 35.86 37.12 44.76
CA GLU A 505 35.58 37.61 46.12
C GLU A 505 34.93 36.53 47.00
N ASP A 506 34.01 35.73 46.48
CA ASP A 506 33.30 34.70 47.28
C ASP A 506 34.10 33.45 47.67
N MET A 507 35.30 33.23 47.12
CA MET A 507 36.18 32.11 47.53
C MET A 507 37.32 32.52 48.47
N ARG A 508 37.41 33.80 48.86
CA ARG A 508 38.38 34.24 49.87
C ARG A 508 37.83 34.23 51.30
N ASP A 509 36.50 34.23 51.45
CA ASP A 509 35.82 34.31 52.76
C ASP A 509 35.00 33.05 53.10
N LYS A 510 35.32 31.88 52.54
CA LYS A 510 34.79 30.58 53.00
C LYS A 510 35.86 29.51 53.10
#